data_AF-A0A2J6J8Z5-F1
#
_entry.id   AF-A0A2J6J8Z5-F1
#
_cell.length_a   1.000
_cell.length_b   1.000
_cell.length_c   1.000
_cell.angle_alpha   90.00
_cell.angle_beta   90.00
_cell.angle_gamma   90.00
#
_symmetry.space_group_name_H-M   'P 1'
#
loop_
_entity.id
_entity.type
_entity.pdbx_description
1 polymer ?
#
loop_
_entity_poly.entity_id
_entity_poly.type
_entity_poly.pdbx_seq_one_letter_code
_entity_poly.pdbx_strand_id
1 'polypeptide(L)'
;MLHGGFEFFRGGYVTILLDRKEISCMSTPYQKLPDRSFWSRAISPSNFLSLKDVYQKKFDICADDKIVTAGSCFAQHIARHLQAKGYCYKDYEPKPPYLSQELASSFNYGVYSARYCNIYTARQLRQTFERAFGLREPSEDVWSCQDGYLDPFRPTVEPGPYQSVEEFAAARKTHLEAIRNVFTKSDIFIFTFGLTEAWQSKTDGSIFPVCPGTRAPWNKEQTLGAFDSSKYEFKNFTFNEIISDFTWLIEQVRKINPSVRFLLTVSPVPLVATATGKNVLTATMYSKSVLRAVAGDLSDNDNSIDYYPSY
;
A
#
# COMPACT_ATOMS: atom_id res chain seq x y z
N MET A 1 51.89 16.45 -17.70
CA MET A 1 50.74 16.03 -18.53
C MET A 1 49.47 16.18 -17.71
N LEU A 2 48.69 17.22 -18.00
CA LEU A 2 47.22 17.42 -17.86
C LEU A 2 46.54 16.68 -16.68
N HIS A 3 46.24 17.29 -15.52
CA HIS A 3 45.17 18.27 -15.23
C HIS A 3 43.84 18.01 -15.96
N GLY A 4 42.87 17.42 -15.24
CA GLY A 4 41.48 17.31 -15.66
C GLY A 4 40.57 17.50 -14.44
N GLY A 5 40.15 18.74 -14.21
CA GLY A 5 39.15 19.09 -13.19
C GLY A 5 37.75 18.68 -13.64
N PHE A 6 36.95 18.20 -12.68
CA PHE A 6 35.53 17.97 -12.87
C PHE A 6 34.80 19.32 -12.95
N GLU A 7 34.34 19.70 -14.14
CA GLU A 7 33.36 20.78 -14.30
C GLU A 7 31.97 20.26 -13.95
N PHE A 8 31.34 20.97 -13.02
CA PHE A 8 29.92 20.88 -12.72
C PHE A 8 29.10 21.24 -13.97
N PHE A 9 28.22 20.35 -14.40
CA PHE A 9 27.18 20.66 -15.38
C PHE A 9 26.24 21.74 -14.83
N ARG A 10 26.54 23.01 -15.14
CA ARG A 10 25.57 24.11 -15.08
C ARG A 10 24.73 24.08 -16.35
N GLY A 11 23.41 23.93 -16.14
CA GLY A 11 22.31 24.25 -17.05
C GLY A 11 22.61 24.33 -18.56
N GLY A 12 22.35 23.24 -19.27
CA GLY A 12 22.23 23.25 -20.73
C GLY A 12 20.86 22.72 -21.12
N TYR A 13 19.89 23.60 -21.35
CA TYR A 13 18.76 23.25 -22.20
C TYR A 13 19.32 23.01 -23.61
N VAL A 14 19.02 21.85 -24.19
CA VAL A 14 19.32 21.57 -25.60
C VAL A 14 18.51 22.55 -26.43
N THR A 15 19.17 23.64 -26.86
CA THR A 15 18.59 24.59 -27.81
C THR A 15 18.87 24.02 -29.21
N ILE A 16 17.85 23.41 -29.81
CA ILE A 16 17.88 23.06 -31.22
C ILE A 16 17.78 24.38 -31.99
N LEU A 17 18.88 24.84 -32.57
CA LEU A 17 18.89 25.94 -33.54
C LEU A 17 18.25 25.45 -34.84
N LEU A 18 16.94 25.69 -34.98
CA LEU A 18 16.27 25.59 -36.28
C LEU A 18 16.36 26.94 -36.99
N ASP A 19 16.92 26.87 -38.19
CA ASP A 19 17.04 27.95 -39.17
C ASP A 19 15.66 28.60 -39.41
N ARG A 20 15.58 29.92 -39.23
CA ARG A 20 14.33 30.70 -39.27
C ARG A 20 13.85 30.84 -40.72
N LYS A 21 13.20 29.81 -41.25
CA LYS A 21 12.13 29.99 -42.24
C LYS A 21 10.82 30.20 -41.48
N GLU A 22 10.03 31.18 -41.90
CA GLU A 22 8.69 31.46 -41.39
C GLU A 22 7.82 30.20 -41.45
N ILE A 23 7.82 29.42 -40.37
CA ILE A 23 6.81 28.42 -40.12
C ILE A 23 5.61 29.22 -39.62
N SER A 24 4.56 29.31 -40.44
CA SER A 24 3.25 29.80 -40.00
C SER A 24 2.97 29.19 -38.62
N CYS A 25 2.74 30.02 -37.61
CA CYS A 25 2.61 29.59 -36.22
C CYS A 25 1.51 28.52 -36.12
N MET A 26 1.91 27.25 -36.22
CA MET A 26 1.01 26.12 -36.14
C MET A 26 0.56 26.10 -34.69
N SER A 27 -0.73 26.38 -34.48
CA SER A 27 -1.34 26.35 -33.16
C SER A 27 -1.14 24.96 -32.57
N THR A 28 -0.29 24.85 -31.56
CA THR A 28 -0.06 23.57 -30.89
C THR A 28 -1.20 23.32 -29.90
N PRO A 29 -1.62 22.06 -29.69
CA PRO A 29 -2.61 21.74 -28.67
C PRO A 29 -2.24 22.22 -27.26
N TYR A 30 -0.93 22.35 -26.99
CA TYR A 30 -0.41 22.84 -25.72
C TYR A 30 -0.81 24.29 -25.41
N GLN A 31 -0.99 25.16 -26.40
CA GLN A 31 -1.30 26.59 -26.15
C GLN A 31 -2.61 26.81 -25.38
N LYS A 32 -3.54 25.85 -25.44
CA LYS A 32 -4.84 25.91 -24.75
C LYS A 32 -4.87 25.15 -23.42
N LEU A 33 -3.75 24.54 -23.01
CA LEU A 33 -3.70 23.79 -21.75
C LEU A 33 -3.67 24.73 -20.54
N PRO A 34 -4.29 24.31 -19.42
CA PRO A 34 -4.27 25.09 -18.18
C PRO A 34 -2.86 25.17 -17.59
N ASP A 35 -2.60 26.17 -16.73
CA ASP A 35 -1.26 26.41 -16.17
C ASP A 35 -0.67 25.22 -15.42
N ARG A 36 -1.52 24.42 -14.77
CA ARG A 36 -1.13 23.16 -14.11
C ARG A 36 -0.43 22.15 -15.02
N SER A 37 -0.63 22.24 -16.34
CA SER A 37 0.01 21.37 -17.33
C SER A 37 1.46 21.78 -17.65
N PHE A 38 1.91 22.94 -17.16
CA PHE A 38 3.25 23.48 -17.42
C PHE A 38 4.06 23.57 -16.14
N TRP A 39 5.16 22.81 -16.05
CA TRP A 39 6.05 22.82 -14.88
C TRP A 39 6.51 24.24 -14.51
N SER A 40 6.88 25.05 -15.50
CA SER A 40 7.35 26.42 -15.30
C SER A 40 6.31 27.38 -14.72
N ARG A 41 5.02 27.04 -14.80
CA ARG A 41 3.91 27.87 -14.28
C ARG A 41 3.32 27.29 -13.01
N ALA A 42 3.21 25.97 -12.95
CA ALA A 42 2.61 25.26 -11.83
C ALA A 42 3.59 25.04 -10.67
N ILE A 43 4.83 24.66 -10.97
CA ILE A 43 5.80 24.18 -9.98
C ILE A 43 6.92 25.19 -9.74
N SER A 44 7.61 25.63 -10.79
CA SER A 44 8.79 26.51 -10.67
C SER A 44 8.57 27.82 -9.89
N PRO A 45 7.41 28.52 -9.98
CA PRO A 45 7.17 29.76 -9.26
C PRO A 45 6.60 29.56 -7.85
N SER A 46 6.23 28.32 -7.48
CA SER A 46 5.37 28.03 -6.34
C SER A 46 6.19 27.60 -5.12
N ASN A 47 5.89 28.19 -3.96
CA ASN A 47 6.22 27.54 -2.69
C ASN A 47 5.47 26.19 -2.65
N PHE A 48 6.06 25.15 -2.08
CA PHE A 48 5.41 23.83 -1.96
C PHE A 48 4.02 23.94 -1.29
N LEU A 49 3.86 24.85 -0.33
CA LEU A 49 2.60 25.12 0.36
C LEU A 49 1.55 25.84 -0.51
N SER A 50 1.93 26.42 -1.64
CA SER A 50 1.03 27.14 -2.54
C SER A 50 0.66 26.36 -3.80
N LEU A 51 1.03 25.07 -3.87
CA LEU A 51 0.64 24.21 -4.99
C LEU A 51 -0.89 24.07 -5.04
N LYS A 52 -1.46 24.37 -6.21
CA LYS A 52 -2.90 24.25 -6.49
C LYS A 52 -3.15 23.19 -7.54
N ASP A 53 -4.35 22.61 -7.53
CA ASP A 53 -4.85 21.69 -8.55
C ASP A 53 -3.95 20.46 -8.83
N VAL A 54 -3.19 20.03 -7.82
CA VAL A 54 -2.34 18.81 -7.88
C VAL A 54 -3.20 17.55 -8.01
N TYR A 55 -4.41 17.58 -7.45
CA TYR A 55 -5.36 16.48 -7.49
C TYR A 55 -6.71 16.96 -8.02
N GLN A 56 -7.27 16.17 -8.95
CA GLN A 56 -8.65 16.30 -9.38
C GLN A 56 -9.36 14.98 -9.11
N LYS A 57 -10.39 15.03 -8.25
CA LYS A 57 -11.22 13.87 -7.95
C LYS A 57 -11.98 13.41 -9.20
N LYS A 58 -12.07 12.09 -9.38
CA LYS A 58 -12.94 11.43 -10.36
C LYS A 58 -14.37 11.28 -9.85
N PHE A 59 -14.53 11.13 -8.54
CA PHE A 59 -15.85 11.01 -7.90
C PHE A 59 -15.89 11.75 -6.57
N ASP A 60 -17.11 12.08 -6.14
CA ASP A 60 -17.38 12.68 -4.84
C ASP A 60 -17.40 11.65 -3.71
N ILE A 61 -16.97 12.05 -2.53
CA ILE A 61 -17.09 11.27 -1.30
C ILE A 61 -18.16 11.93 -0.44
N CYS A 62 -19.30 11.26 -0.30
CA CYS A 62 -20.43 11.70 0.51
C CYS A 62 -20.15 11.47 2.00
N ALA A 63 -20.87 12.19 2.87
CA ALA A 63 -20.67 12.10 4.31
C ALA A 63 -21.06 10.72 4.88
N ASP A 64 -22.00 10.04 4.23
CA ASP A 64 -22.54 8.73 4.61
C ASP A 64 -21.84 7.54 3.93
N ASP A 65 -20.99 7.78 2.93
CA ASP A 65 -20.16 6.76 2.29
C ASP A 65 -19.34 6.01 3.35
N LYS A 66 -19.50 4.69 3.42
CA LYS A 66 -18.77 3.84 4.35
C LYS A 66 -17.34 3.68 3.85
N ILE A 67 -16.42 4.42 4.46
CA ILE A 67 -15.02 4.43 4.06
C ILE A 67 -14.26 3.40 4.87
N VAL A 68 -13.52 2.55 4.17
CA VAL A 68 -12.49 1.68 4.76
C VAL A 68 -11.12 2.07 4.22
N THR A 69 -10.09 1.86 5.03
CA THR A 69 -8.71 1.97 4.59
C THR A 69 -8.04 0.62 4.69
N ALA A 70 -6.99 0.39 3.89
CA ALA A 70 -6.03 -0.71 4.02
C ALA A 70 -4.71 -0.30 3.37
N GLY A 71 -3.62 -1.01 3.67
CA GLY A 71 -2.32 -0.77 3.04
C GLY A 71 -1.19 -0.54 4.05
N SER A 72 -0.24 0.32 3.68
CA SER A 72 0.91 0.67 4.51
C SER A 72 0.54 1.46 5.78
N CYS A 73 1.53 1.78 6.62
CA CYS A 73 1.35 2.60 7.81
C CYS A 73 0.74 3.98 7.52
N PHE A 74 0.95 4.52 6.31
CA PHE A 74 0.35 5.80 5.90
C PHE A 74 -1.18 5.73 5.81
N ALA A 75 -1.78 4.55 5.57
CA ALA A 75 -3.24 4.38 5.65
C ALA A 75 -3.80 4.69 7.05
N GLN A 76 -3.02 4.47 8.12
CA GLN A 76 -3.42 4.85 9.49
C GLN A 76 -3.54 6.37 9.66
N HIS A 77 -2.67 7.12 8.98
CA HIS A 77 -2.76 8.58 8.98
C HIS A 77 -4.02 9.03 8.24
N ILE A 78 -4.35 8.42 7.10
CA ILE A 78 -5.58 8.71 6.36
C ILE A 78 -6.82 8.41 7.23
N ALA A 79 -6.88 7.22 7.83
CA ALA A 79 -7.98 6.81 8.71
C ALA A 79 -8.24 7.84 9.83
N ARG A 80 -7.19 8.24 10.57
CA ARG A 80 -7.30 9.22 11.64
C ARG A 80 -7.84 10.57 11.16
N HIS A 81 -7.39 11.04 10.00
CA HIS A 81 -7.88 12.32 9.45
C HIS A 81 -9.33 12.23 8.98
N LEU A 82 -9.73 11.11 8.37
CA LEU A 82 -11.13 10.89 7.97
C LEU A 82 -12.05 10.92 9.19
N GLN A 83 -11.69 10.21 10.26
CA GLN A 83 -12.44 10.19 11.51
C GLN A 83 -12.50 11.59 12.15
N ALA A 84 -11.38 12.30 12.23
CA ALA A 84 -11.32 13.65 12.80
C ALA A 84 -12.13 14.68 11.99
N LYS A 85 -12.34 14.43 10.70
CA LYS A 85 -13.16 15.27 9.80
C LYS A 85 -14.63 14.83 9.72
N GLY A 86 -15.03 13.80 10.47
CA GLY A 86 -16.42 13.36 10.57
C GLY A 86 -16.92 12.51 9.41
N TYR A 87 -16.03 11.95 8.58
CA TYR A 87 -16.42 10.97 7.56
C TYR A 87 -16.88 9.66 8.21
N CYS A 88 -17.75 8.92 7.51
CA CYS A 88 -18.27 7.61 7.94
C CYS A 88 -17.22 6.49 7.80
N TYR A 89 -16.12 6.60 8.55
CA TYR A 89 -15.07 5.59 8.63
C TYR A 89 -15.56 4.33 9.37
N LYS A 90 -15.30 3.15 8.80
CA LYS A 90 -15.72 1.87 9.37
C LYS A 90 -14.53 1.05 9.88
N ASP A 91 -14.68 0.60 11.12
CA ASP A 91 -13.90 -0.46 11.73
C ASP A 91 -14.81 -1.67 11.93
N TYR A 92 -14.49 -2.78 11.26
CA TYR A 92 -15.24 -4.03 11.29
C TYR A 92 -14.64 -5.06 12.26
N GLU A 93 -13.53 -4.73 12.93
CA GLU A 93 -12.94 -5.54 14.01
C GLU A 93 -12.66 -4.64 15.24
N PRO A 94 -13.71 -4.02 15.81
CA PRO A 94 -13.54 -3.06 16.90
C PRO A 94 -13.05 -3.74 18.17
N LYS A 95 -12.43 -2.95 19.05
CA LYS A 95 -12.03 -3.44 20.38
C LYS A 95 -13.24 -3.97 21.17
N PRO A 96 -13.06 -5.02 21.98
CA PRO A 96 -14.08 -5.42 22.93
C PRO A 96 -14.44 -4.27 23.89
N PRO A 97 -15.71 -4.15 24.33
CA PRO A 97 -16.14 -3.04 25.19
C PRO A 97 -15.38 -2.93 26.51
N TYR A 98 -14.93 -4.06 27.06
CA TYR A 98 -14.22 -4.15 28.34
C TYR A 98 -12.72 -3.79 28.24
N LEU A 99 -12.17 -3.64 27.04
CA LEU A 99 -10.74 -3.37 26.83
C LEU A 99 -10.48 -1.86 26.94
N SER A 100 -9.50 -1.45 27.76
CA SER A 100 -9.09 -0.03 27.83
C SER A 100 -8.50 0.43 26.49
N GLN A 101 -8.48 1.74 26.24
CA GLN A 101 -7.93 2.26 25.00
C GLN A 101 -6.40 2.06 24.91
N GLU A 102 -5.68 2.09 26.04
CA GLU A 102 -4.24 1.79 26.05
C GLU A 102 -3.99 0.35 25.62
N LEU A 103 -4.73 -0.59 26.20
CA LEU A 103 -4.60 -2.01 25.89
C LEU A 103 -5.10 -2.32 24.47
N ALA A 104 -6.13 -1.64 23.99
CA ALA A 104 -6.60 -1.76 22.60
C ALA A 104 -5.49 -1.51 21.58
N SER A 105 -4.68 -0.48 21.84
CA SER A 105 -3.62 -0.08 20.93
C SER A 105 -2.49 -1.11 20.87
N SER A 106 -2.14 -1.75 21.99
CA SER A 106 -1.11 -2.82 21.99
C SER A 106 -1.57 -4.11 21.30
N PHE A 107 -2.88 -4.31 21.18
CA PHE A 107 -3.52 -5.40 20.43
C PHE A 107 -3.95 -4.96 19.01
N ASN A 108 -3.45 -3.83 18.50
CA ASN A 108 -3.73 -3.34 17.14
C ASN A 108 -5.23 -3.06 16.84
N TYR A 109 -6.07 -2.86 17.86
CA TYR A 109 -7.46 -2.45 17.66
C TYR A 109 -7.57 -0.95 17.31
N GLY A 110 -8.52 -0.60 16.45
CA GLY A 110 -8.78 0.80 16.06
C GLY A 110 -7.70 1.45 15.18
N VAL A 111 -6.72 0.66 14.71
CA VAL A 111 -5.62 1.14 13.85
C VAL A 111 -6.06 1.25 12.38
N TYR A 112 -7.00 0.39 11.98
CA TYR A 112 -7.36 0.07 10.59
C TYR A 112 -8.85 -0.28 10.52
N SER A 113 -9.37 -0.61 9.33
CA SER A 113 -10.76 -1.06 9.17
C SER A 113 -11.00 -2.52 9.60
N ALA A 114 -9.92 -3.26 9.84
CA ALA A 114 -9.84 -4.53 10.57
C ALA A 114 -8.39 -4.73 11.03
N ARG A 115 -8.12 -5.69 11.92
CA ARG A 115 -6.78 -5.94 12.50
C ARG A 115 -5.87 -6.74 11.56
N TYR A 116 -5.75 -6.35 10.28
CA TYR A 116 -4.85 -7.00 9.30
C TYR A 116 -3.40 -6.50 9.33
N CYS A 117 -3.06 -5.61 10.28
CA CYS A 117 -1.76 -4.92 10.35
C CYS A 117 -1.42 -4.17 9.05
N ASN A 118 -0.14 -4.04 8.69
CA ASN A 118 0.24 -3.44 7.42
C ASN A 118 0.04 -4.44 6.27
N ILE A 119 -0.60 -4.00 5.20
CA ILE A 119 -0.65 -4.72 3.92
C ILE A 119 0.23 -3.96 2.94
N TYR A 120 1.44 -4.44 2.66
CA TYR A 120 2.41 -3.69 1.88
C TYR A 120 2.28 -3.89 0.38
N THR A 121 1.95 -5.11 -0.06
CA THR A 121 1.94 -5.50 -1.47
C THR A 121 0.53 -5.85 -1.96
N ALA A 122 0.28 -5.73 -3.26
CA ALA A 122 -0.99 -6.13 -3.88
C ALA A 122 -1.25 -7.64 -3.71
N ARG A 123 -0.22 -8.49 -3.84
CA ARG A 123 -0.32 -9.93 -3.60
C ARG A 123 -0.75 -10.26 -2.18
N GLN A 124 -0.25 -9.52 -1.18
CA GLN A 124 -0.69 -9.67 0.20
C GLN A 124 -2.17 -9.29 0.36
N LEU A 125 -2.63 -8.18 -0.26
CA LEU A 125 -4.05 -7.79 -0.23
C LEU A 125 -4.95 -8.85 -0.86
N ARG A 126 -4.57 -9.34 -2.05
CA ARG A 126 -5.23 -10.45 -2.74
C ARG A 126 -5.33 -11.68 -1.86
N GLN A 127 -4.23 -12.08 -1.23
CA GLN A 127 -4.20 -13.23 -0.33
C GLN A 127 -5.09 -13.03 0.90
N THR A 128 -5.13 -11.82 1.47
CA THR A 128 -6.05 -11.49 2.58
C THR A 128 -7.51 -11.68 2.15
N PHE A 129 -7.87 -11.25 0.93
CA PHE A 129 -9.19 -11.53 0.36
C PHE A 129 -9.41 -13.04 0.17
N GLU A 130 -8.50 -13.75 -0.49
CA GLU A 130 -8.65 -15.17 -0.77
C GLU A 130 -8.84 -16.00 0.51
N ARG A 131 -8.06 -15.73 1.56
CA ARG A 131 -8.21 -16.38 2.88
C ARG A 131 -9.57 -16.07 3.50
N ALA A 132 -10.00 -14.81 3.44
CA ALA A 132 -11.30 -14.41 3.98
C ALA A 132 -12.46 -15.07 3.21
N PHE A 133 -12.34 -15.33 1.91
CA PHE A 133 -13.40 -15.98 1.13
C PHE A 133 -13.22 -17.49 0.96
N GLY A 134 -12.27 -18.10 1.67
CA GLY A 134 -12.01 -19.56 1.60
C GLY A 134 -11.48 -20.02 0.23
N LEU A 135 -10.90 -19.11 -0.55
CA LEU A 135 -10.31 -19.38 -1.86
C LEU A 135 -8.85 -19.85 -1.77
N ARG A 136 -8.25 -19.74 -0.58
CA ARG A 136 -6.87 -20.15 -0.31
C ARG A 136 -6.73 -20.70 1.10
N GLU A 137 -6.10 -21.86 1.19
CA GLU A 137 -5.63 -22.48 2.43
C GLU A 137 -4.10 -22.53 2.37
N PRO A 138 -3.38 -21.70 3.15
CA PRO A 138 -1.92 -21.71 3.17
C PRO A 138 -1.36 -23.02 3.72
N SER A 139 -0.23 -23.48 3.18
CA SER A 139 0.49 -24.64 3.74
C SER A 139 1.06 -24.34 5.13
N GLU A 140 1.37 -23.07 5.39
CA GLU A 140 1.86 -22.57 6.67
C GLU A 140 0.91 -21.48 7.16
N ASP A 141 -0.11 -21.90 7.90
CA ASP A 141 -1.16 -21.00 8.40
C ASP A 141 -0.96 -20.61 9.88
N VAL A 142 0.06 -21.17 10.53
CA VAL A 142 0.50 -20.85 11.90
C VAL A 142 2.01 -21.04 12.04
N TRP A 143 2.68 -20.11 12.72
CA TRP A 143 4.07 -20.28 13.14
C TRP A 143 4.11 -20.70 14.61
N SER A 144 4.64 -21.88 14.90
CA SER A 144 4.93 -22.30 16.28
C SER A 144 6.25 -21.68 16.76
N CYS A 145 6.23 -21.07 17.94
CA CYS A 145 7.41 -20.60 18.64
C CYS A 145 7.46 -21.17 20.05
N GLN A 146 8.57 -20.93 20.77
CA GLN A 146 8.77 -21.49 22.11
C GLN A 146 7.64 -21.11 23.10
N ASP A 147 7.07 -19.92 22.94
CA ASP A 147 6.12 -19.33 23.88
C ASP A 147 4.67 -19.29 23.34
N GLY A 148 4.39 -20.01 22.25
CA GLY A 148 3.04 -20.14 21.70
C GLY A 148 2.97 -20.14 20.18
N TYR A 149 1.97 -19.45 19.65
CA TYR A 149 1.59 -19.47 18.23
C TYR A 149 1.50 -18.06 17.66
N LEU A 150 2.01 -17.85 16.45
CA LEU A 150 1.97 -16.58 15.73
C LEU A 150 1.20 -16.72 14.42
N ASP A 151 0.48 -15.66 14.04
CA ASP A 151 -0.15 -15.53 12.72
C ASP A 151 0.91 -15.10 11.69
N PRO A 152 1.29 -15.96 10.71
CA PRO A 152 2.30 -15.61 9.71
C PRO A 152 1.94 -14.38 8.88
N PHE A 153 0.64 -14.10 8.74
CA PHE A 153 0.11 -13.02 7.91
C PHE A 153 -0.12 -11.73 8.69
N ARG A 154 -0.12 -11.81 10.02
CA ARG A 154 -0.28 -10.69 10.95
C ARG A 154 0.63 -10.87 12.17
N PRO A 155 1.95 -11.03 11.98
CA PRO A 155 2.84 -11.53 13.03
C PRO A 155 3.05 -10.53 14.18
N THR A 156 2.59 -9.29 14.04
CA THR A 156 2.66 -8.25 15.06
C THR A 156 1.29 -7.75 15.51
N VAL A 157 0.22 -8.53 15.28
CA VAL A 157 -1.16 -8.12 15.63
C VAL A 157 -1.43 -8.17 17.14
N GLU A 158 -0.79 -9.13 17.81
CA GLU A 158 -0.81 -9.28 19.26
C GLU A 158 0.52 -8.79 19.86
N PRO A 159 0.54 -8.37 21.14
CA PRO A 159 1.76 -7.97 21.84
C PRO A 159 2.65 -9.17 22.22
N GLY A 160 2.28 -10.39 21.83
CA GLY A 160 3.00 -11.64 22.07
C GLY A 160 2.32 -12.80 21.36
N PRO A 161 2.87 -14.03 21.43
CA PRO A 161 2.25 -15.21 20.86
C PRO A 161 0.92 -15.57 21.53
N TYR A 162 -0.02 -16.11 20.73
CA TYR A 162 -1.21 -16.77 21.26
C TYR A 162 -0.81 -17.98 22.09
N GLN A 163 -1.50 -18.20 23.20
CA GLN A 163 -1.12 -19.23 24.17
C GLN A 163 -1.65 -20.62 23.78
N SER A 164 -2.66 -20.69 22.91
CA SER A 164 -3.18 -21.95 22.39
C SER A 164 -3.60 -21.86 20.92
N VAL A 165 -3.70 -23.02 20.26
CA VAL A 165 -4.17 -23.12 18.86
C VAL A 165 -5.64 -22.73 18.77
N GLU A 166 -6.45 -23.02 19.79
CA GLU A 166 -7.86 -22.68 19.87
C GLU A 166 -8.06 -21.16 19.96
N GLU A 167 -7.26 -20.49 20.79
CA GLU A 167 -7.25 -19.02 20.90
C GLU A 167 -6.90 -18.38 19.55
N PHE A 168 -5.82 -18.86 18.93
CA PHE A 168 -5.40 -18.43 17.60
C PHE A 168 -6.51 -18.64 16.55
N ALA A 169 -7.11 -19.83 16.52
CA ALA A 169 -8.16 -20.17 15.57
C ALA A 169 -9.42 -19.31 15.75
N ALA A 170 -9.81 -19.03 17.00
CA ALA A 170 -10.93 -18.15 17.32
C ALA A 170 -10.66 -16.69 16.89
N ALA A 171 -9.47 -16.16 17.20
CA ALA A 171 -9.06 -14.82 16.79
C ALA A 171 -9.03 -14.69 15.26
N ARG A 172 -8.48 -15.70 14.56
CA ARG A 172 -8.44 -15.75 13.10
C ARG A 172 -9.84 -15.81 12.48
N LYS A 173 -10.76 -16.60 13.03
CA LYS A 173 -12.14 -16.69 12.54
C LYS A 173 -12.82 -15.31 12.58
N THR A 174 -12.76 -14.64 13.73
CA THR A 174 -13.29 -13.28 13.91
C THR A 174 -12.66 -12.30 12.91
N HIS A 175 -11.34 -12.38 12.74
CA HIS A 175 -10.62 -11.53 11.80
C HIS A 175 -11.09 -11.75 10.35
N LEU A 176 -11.17 -12.99 9.87
CA LEU A 176 -11.60 -13.28 8.50
C LEU A 176 -13.06 -12.86 8.24
N GLU A 177 -13.93 -12.94 9.24
CA GLU A 177 -15.29 -12.37 9.18
C GLU A 177 -15.27 -10.83 9.06
N ALA A 178 -14.39 -10.15 9.80
CA ALA A 178 -14.20 -8.72 9.66
C ALA A 178 -13.68 -8.34 8.26
N ILE A 179 -12.73 -9.10 7.69
CA ILE A 179 -12.25 -8.89 6.32
C ILE A 179 -13.39 -9.03 5.31
N ARG A 180 -14.26 -10.04 5.44
CA ARG A 180 -15.45 -10.16 4.58
C ARG A 180 -16.31 -8.90 4.67
N ASN A 181 -16.53 -8.35 5.87
CA ASN A 181 -17.28 -7.10 6.04
C ASN A 181 -16.61 -5.90 5.38
N VAL A 182 -15.28 -5.77 5.47
CA VAL A 182 -14.51 -4.71 4.79
C VAL A 182 -14.83 -4.69 3.29
N PHE A 183 -14.84 -5.85 2.62
CA PHE A 183 -15.09 -5.92 1.19
C PHE A 183 -16.58 -5.88 0.79
N THR A 184 -17.47 -6.41 1.62
CA THR A 184 -18.91 -6.52 1.29
C THR A 184 -19.75 -5.31 1.69
N LYS A 185 -19.30 -4.50 2.65
CA LYS A 185 -20.11 -3.45 3.27
C LYS A 185 -19.55 -2.03 3.11
N SER A 186 -18.42 -1.86 2.41
CA SER A 186 -17.82 -0.54 2.17
C SER A 186 -18.30 0.07 0.85
N ASP A 187 -18.43 1.38 0.82
CA ASP A 187 -18.75 2.14 -0.39
C ASP A 187 -17.47 2.66 -1.05
N ILE A 188 -16.44 2.96 -0.23
CA ILE A 188 -15.12 3.40 -0.68
C ILE A 188 -14.04 2.59 0.02
N PHE A 189 -13.21 1.91 -0.77
CA PHE A 189 -12.03 1.20 -0.32
C PHE A 189 -10.77 2.02 -0.65
N ILE A 190 -10.13 2.59 0.37
CA ILE A 190 -8.87 3.30 0.21
C ILE A 190 -7.71 2.32 0.37
N PHE A 191 -6.91 2.14 -0.68
CA PHE A 191 -5.70 1.32 -0.60
C PHE A 191 -4.43 2.15 -0.75
N THR A 192 -3.56 2.05 0.25
CA THR A 192 -2.25 2.71 0.23
C THR A 192 -1.15 1.69 -0.09
N PHE A 193 -0.67 1.72 -1.33
CA PHE A 193 0.45 0.89 -1.76
C PHE A 193 1.72 1.18 -0.95
N GLY A 194 2.30 0.13 -0.39
CA GLY A 194 3.48 0.23 0.47
C GLY A 194 4.77 -0.06 -0.28
N LEU A 195 4.91 -1.31 -0.74
CA LEU A 195 6.17 -1.90 -1.20
C LEU A 195 5.93 -2.78 -2.43
N THR A 196 7.01 -3.01 -3.18
CA THR A 196 7.10 -4.05 -4.22
C THR A 196 7.78 -5.31 -3.70
N GLU A 197 8.46 -5.22 -2.55
CA GLU A 197 9.22 -6.30 -1.93
C GLU A 197 8.37 -7.08 -0.93
N ALA A 198 8.53 -8.41 -0.93
CA ALA A 198 7.95 -9.32 0.05
C ALA A 198 8.77 -10.60 0.21
N TRP A 199 8.39 -11.41 1.20
CA TRP A 199 8.90 -12.77 1.37
C TRP A 199 7.81 -13.77 1.01
N GLN A 200 8.20 -14.80 0.26
CA GLN A 200 7.31 -15.79 -0.33
C GLN A 200 7.68 -17.20 0.13
N SER A 201 6.66 -17.99 0.47
CA SER A 201 6.77 -19.43 0.63
C SER A 201 7.01 -20.09 -0.74
N LYS A 202 8.07 -20.90 -0.83
CA LYS A 202 8.38 -21.72 -2.01
C LYS A 202 7.41 -22.89 -2.19
N THR A 203 6.67 -23.26 -1.13
CA THR A 203 5.75 -24.41 -1.13
C THR A 203 4.44 -24.09 -1.87
N ASP A 204 3.83 -22.95 -1.57
CA ASP A 204 2.46 -22.60 -1.99
C ASP A 204 2.33 -21.16 -2.53
N GLY A 205 3.45 -20.42 -2.56
CA GLY A 205 3.49 -19.04 -3.01
C GLY A 205 2.90 -18.04 -2.01
N SER A 206 2.60 -18.44 -0.77
CA SER A 206 2.08 -17.55 0.27
C SER A 206 3.03 -16.38 0.54
N ILE A 207 2.49 -15.18 0.69
CA ILE A 207 3.24 -13.94 0.95
C ILE A 207 3.15 -13.56 2.42
N PHE A 208 4.31 -13.25 3.00
CA PHE A 208 4.45 -12.80 4.38
C PHE A 208 4.78 -11.30 4.43
N PRO A 209 4.20 -10.55 5.38
CA PRO A 209 4.43 -9.11 5.53
C PRO A 209 5.84 -8.76 5.99
N VAL A 210 6.55 -9.72 6.56
CA VAL A 210 7.92 -9.60 7.06
C VAL A 210 8.71 -10.87 6.72
N CYS A 211 10.03 -10.78 6.68
CA CYS A 211 10.88 -11.96 6.57
C CYS A 211 10.66 -12.86 7.80
N PRO A 212 10.35 -14.16 7.63
CA PRO A 212 10.44 -15.11 8.73
C PRO A 212 11.82 -15.02 9.38
N GLY A 213 11.91 -15.02 10.71
CA GLY A 213 13.14 -14.78 11.46
C GLY A 213 13.43 -13.30 11.78
N THR A 214 12.58 -12.35 11.38
CA THR A 214 12.69 -10.94 11.82
C THR A 214 12.51 -10.85 13.34
N ARG A 215 13.24 -9.96 14.02
CA ARG A 215 13.12 -9.78 15.48
C ARG A 215 11.69 -9.42 15.90
N ALA A 216 11.21 -10.08 16.95
CA ALA A 216 9.92 -9.78 17.53
C ALA A 216 9.94 -8.41 18.24
N PRO A 217 8.87 -7.60 18.14
CA PRO A 217 8.85 -6.27 18.74
C PRO A 217 8.71 -6.29 20.28
N TRP A 218 8.16 -7.36 20.87
CA TRP A 218 7.95 -7.49 22.31
C TRP A 218 9.13 -8.13 23.05
N ASN A 219 9.96 -8.93 22.37
CA ASN A 219 11.11 -9.59 22.97
C ASN A 219 12.29 -9.65 21.99
N LYS A 220 13.42 -9.04 22.37
CA LYS A 220 14.63 -8.95 21.54
C LYS A 220 15.32 -10.29 21.29
N GLU A 221 15.06 -11.28 22.12
CA GLU A 221 15.62 -12.64 22.02
C GLU A 221 14.75 -13.54 21.14
N GLN A 222 13.59 -13.07 20.70
CA GLN A 222 12.64 -13.83 19.89
C GLN A 222 12.53 -13.30 18.47
N THR A 223 12.07 -14.18 17.58
CA THR A 223 11.84 -13.88 16.17
C THR A 223 10.42 -14.23 15.75
N LEU A 224 9.94 -13.54 14.72
CA LEU A 224 8.69 -13.81 14.03
C LEU A 224 8.91 -14.99 13.09
N GLY A 225 8.61 -16.21 13.56
CA GLY A 225 8.95 -17.44 12.84
C GLY A 225 10.45 -17.68 12.77
N ALA A 226 10.88 -18.62 11.92
CA ALA A 226 12.28 -18.95 11.71
C ALA A 226 12.63 -18.89 10.21
N PHE A 227 13.75 -18.26 9.88
CA PHE A 227 14.18 -18.21 8.48
C PHE A 227 14.76 -19.55 8.03
N ASP A 228 14.27 -20.04 6.90
CA ASP A 228 14.82 -21.19 6.19
C ASP A 228 14.84 -20.90 4.69
N SER A 229 16.05 -20.80 4.12
CA SER A 229 16.25 -20.51 2.69
C SER A 229 15.71 -21.60 1.75
N SER A 230 15.47 -22.82 2.24
CA SER A 230 14.81 -23.88 1.48
C SER A 230 13.29 -23.69 1.41
N LYS A 231 12.71 -22.95 2.35
CA LYS A 231 11.25 -22.69 2.45
C LYS A 231 10.84 -21.33 1.94
N TYR A 232 11.69 -20.32 2.08
CA TYR A 232 11.34 -18.95 1.75
C TYR A 232 12.27 -18.34 0.70
N GLU A 233 11.72 -17.46 -0.11
CA GLU A 233 12.47 -16.63 -1.05
C GLU A 233 12.02 -15.18 -1.03
N PHE A 234 12.95 -14.31 -1.38
CA PHE A 234 12.69 -12.90 -1.61
C PHE A 234 11.96 -12.72 -2.95
N LYS A 235 10.91 -11.90 -2.95
CA LYS A 235 10.17 -11.53 -4.15
C LYS A 235 10.10 -10.00 -4.28
N ASN A 236 10.51 -9.49 -5.43
CA ASN A 236 10.25 -8.10 -5.82
C ASN A 236 9.26 -8.13 -7.00
N PHE A 237 8.03 -7.70 -6.76
CA PHE A 237 6.94 -7.74 -7.73
C PHE A 237 7.14 -6.72 -8.84
N THR A 238 6.92 -7.16 -10.07
CA THR A 238 6.92 -6.31 -11.26
C THR A 238 5.59 -5.58 -11.43
N PHE A 239 5.58 -4.53 -12.27
CA PHE A 239 4.36 -3.82 -12.65
C PHE A 239 3.22 -4.77 -13.07
N ASN A 240 3.49 -5.72 -13.96
CA ASN A 240 2.49 -6.64 -14.49
C ASN A 240 1.92 -7.57 -13.40
N GLU A 241 2.76 -8.04 -12.47
CA GLU A 241 2.29 -8.89 -11.37
C GLU A 241 1.36 -8.11 -10.43
N ILE A 242 1.71 -6.86 -10.13
CA ILE A 242 0.92 -5.99 -9.24
C ILE A 242 -0.42 -5.62 -9.90
N ILE A 243 -0.40 -5.23 -11.19
CA ILE A 243 -1.63 -4.99 -11.96
C ILE A 243 -2.51 -6.24 -11.96
N SER A 244 -1.95 -7.39 -12.31
CA SER A 244 -2.70 -8.65 -12.36
C SER A 244 -3.37 -8.99 -11.02
N ASP A 245 -2.66 -8.82 -9.91
CA ASP A 245 -3.22 -9.07 -8.58
C ASP A 245 -4.34 -8.11 -8.21
N PHE A 246 -4.16 -6.82 -8.54
CA PHE A 246 -5.13 -5.79 -8.16
C PHE A 246 -6.37 -5.83 -9.05
N THR A 247 -6.22 -6.05 -10.36
CA THR A 247 -7.34 -6.27 -11.29
C THR A 247 -8.14 -7.50 -10.88
N TRP A 248 -7.46 -8.62 -10.57
CA TRP A 248 -8.15 -9.82 -10.07
C TRP A 248 -8.95 -9.53 -8.80
N LEU A 249 -8.37 -8.77 -7.87
CA LEU A 249 -9.05 -8.38 -6.63
C LEU A 249 -10.30 -7.53 -6.93
N ILE A 250 -10.17 -6.51 -7.77
CA ILE A 250 -11.30 -5.65 -8.16
C ILE A 250 -12.43 -6.49 -8.75
N GLU A 251 -12.11 -7.41 -9.65
CA GLU A 251 -13.08 -8.33 -10.25
C GLU A 251 -13.79 -9.19 -9.20
N GLN A 252 -13.06 -9.75 -8.23
CA GLN A 252 -13.68 -10.57 -7.19
C GLN A 252 -14.52 -9.73 -6.22
N VAL A 253 -14.05 -8.56 -5.82
CA VAL A 253 -14.80 -7.67 -4.93
C VAL A 253 -16.08 -7.20 -5.62
N ARG A 254 -16.04 -6.86 -6.91
CA ARG A 254 -17.25 -6.41 -7.63
C ARG A 254 -18.31 -7.50 -7.81
N LYS A 255 -17.94 -8.79 -7.75
CA LYS A 255 -18.94 -9.88 -7.70
C LYS A 255 -19.80 -9.85 -6.45
N ILE A 256 -19.26 -9.34 -5.33
CA ILE A 256 -19.94 -9.31 -4.02
C ILE A 256 -20.36 -7.91 -3.58
N ASN A 257 -19.74 -6.87 -4.14
CA ASN A 257 -20.01 -5.46 -3.88
C ASN A 257 -19.81 -4.65 -5.18
N PRO A 258 -20.80 -4.65 -6.09
CA PRO A 258 -20.67 -4.04 -7.41
C PRO A 258 -20.50 -2.51 -7.39
N SER A 259 -20.94 -1.85 -6.32
CA SER A 259 -20.92 -0.39 -6.18
C SER A 259 -19.65 0.16 -5.54
N VAL A 260 -18.74 -0.70 -5.06
CA VAL A 260 -17.52 -0.25 -4.39
C VAL A 260 -16.68 0.63 -5.32
N ARG A 261 -16.17 1.73 -4.78
CA ARG A 261 -15.19 2.60 -5.45
C ARG A 261 -13.84 2.45 -4.76
N PHE A 262 -12.77 2.54 -5.53
CA PHE A 262 -11.42 2.45 -4.99
C PHE A 262 -10.74 3.82 -5.03
N LEU A 263 -10.09 4.20 -3.93
CA LEU A 263 -9.19 5.34 -3.90
C LEU A 263 -7.78 4.84 -3.60
N LEU A 264 -6.93 4.86 -4.61
CA LEU A 264 -5.58 4.35 -4.54
C LEU A 264 -4.62 5.48 -4.18
N THR A 265 -3.57 5.16 -3.44
CA THR A 265 -2.47 6.10 -3.20
C THR A 265 -1.16 5.36 -2.94
N VAL A 266 -0.04 6.04 -3.09
CA VAL A 266 1.29 5.47 -2.86
C VAL A 266 1.89 6.11 -1.63
N SER A 267 2.30 5.28 -0.68
CA SER A 267 2.90 5.76 0.56
C SER A 267 4.20 6.52 0.29
N PRO A 268 4.38 7.75 0.83
CA PRO A 268 5.63 8.51 0.70
C PRO A 268 6.77 7.98 1.58
N VAL A 269 6.47 7.01 2.46
CA VAL A 269 7.45 6.45 3.39
C VAL A 269 8.45 5.55 2.62
N PRO A 270 9.77 5.81 2.72
CA PRO A 270 10.78 5.02 2.04
C PRO A 270 10.94 3.62 2.64
N LEU A 271 11.63 2.72 1.91
CA LEU A 271 11.99 1.42 2.47
C LEU A 271 12.97 1.60 3.63
N VAL A 272 12.76 0.86 4.71
CA VAL A 272 13.72 0.78 5.83
C VAL A 272 14.95 -0.03 5.40
N ALA A 273 14.74 -1.12 4.66
CA ALA A 273 15.78 -2.00 4.13
C ALA A 273 15.31 -2.63 2.82
N THR A 274 16.25 -3.14 2.02
CA THR A 274 15.97 -3.88 0.78
C THR A 274 16.81 -5.15 0.73
N ALA A 275 16.23 -6.24 0.23
CA ALA A 275 16.95 -7.50 -0.02
C ALA A 275 17.36 -7.67 -1.50
N THR A 276 17.21 -6.62 -2.31
CA THR A 276 17.59 -6.63 -3.74
C THR A 276 19.10 -6.65 -3.99
N GLY A 277 19.93 -6.44 -2.96
CA GLY A 277 21.37 -6.19 -3.08
C GLY A 277 21.72 -4.80 -3.63
N LYS A 278 20.73 -3.95 -3.91
CA LYS A 278 20.93 -2.56 -4.35
C LYS A 278 20.98 -1.61 -3.15
N ASN A 279 21.39 -0.37 -3.42
CA ASN A 279 21.26 0.70 -2.44
C ASN A 279 19.77 0.94 -2.11
N VAL A 280 19.44 1.13 -0.82
CA VAL A 280 18.06 1.31 -0.36
C VAL A 280 17.35 2.52 -1.01
N LEU A 281 18.09 3.57 -1.37
CA LEU A 281 17.55 4.73 -2.08
C LEU A 281 17.06 4.33 -3.48
N THR A 282 17.89 3.62 -4.25
CA THR A 282 17.53 3.24 -5.63
C THR A 282 16.44 2.16 -5.63
N ALA A 283 16.45 1.25 -4.66
CA ALA A 283 15.36 0.31 -4.44
C ALA A 283 14.05 1.02 -4.08
N THR A 284 14.11 2.05 -3.23
CA THR A 284 12.94 2.87 -2.89
C THR A 284 12.39 3.59 -4.11
N MET A 285 13.24 4.26 -4.89
CA MET A 285 12.82 4.95 -6.11
C MET A 285 12.12 4.00 -7.09
N TYR A 286 12.70 2.82 -7.33
CA TYR A 286 12.09 1.77 -8.15
C TYR A 286 10.72 1.37 -7.59
N SER A 287 10.65 0.99 -6.31
CA SER A 287 9.41 0.52 -5.70
C SER A 287 8.29 1.56 -5.81
N LYS A 288 8.56 2.83 -5.49
CA LYS A 288 7.53 3.87 -5.51
C LYS A 288 7.11 4.25 -6.92
N SER A 289 8.05 4.27 -7.87
CA SER A 289 7.77 4.54 -9.27
C SER A 289 6.90 3.46 -9.92
N VAL A 290 7.18 2.19 -9.64
CA VAL A 290 6.33 1.07 -10.10
C VAL A 290 4.93 1.18 -9.51
N LEU A 291 4.80 1.35 -8.19
CA LEU A 291 3.49 1.45 -7.53
C LEU A 291 2.68 2.66 -8.01
N ARG A 292 3.33 3.80 -8.27
CA ARG A 292 2.68 4.97 -8.85
C ARG A 292 2.19 4.68 -10.27
N ALA A 293 2.99 4.01 -11.08
CA ALA A 293 2.60 3.64 -12.44
C ALA A 293 1.37 2.72 -12.41
N VAL A 294 1.36 1.72 -11.53
CA VAL A 294 0.23 0.80 -11.33
C VAL A 294 -1.04 1.56 -10.93
N ALA A 295 -0.95 2.43 -9.92
CA ALA A 295 -2.12 3.17 -9.43
C ALA A 295 -2.67 4.13 -10.49
N GLY A 296 -1.81 4.75 -11.29
CA GLY A 296 -2.21 5.57 -12.44
C GLY A 296 -2.92 4.75 -13.52
N ASP A 297 -2.34 3.61 -13.91
CA ASP A 297 -2.92 2.72 -14.94
C ASP A 297 -4.31 2.20 -14.52
N LEU A 298 -4.45 1.72 -13.28
CA LEU A 298 -5.75 1.26 -12.76
C LEU A 298 -6.79 2.39 -12.74
N SER A 299 -6.38 3.59 -12.33
CA SER A 299 -7.24 4.76 -12.28
C SER A 299 -7.68 5.14 -13.70
N ASP A 300 -6.75 5.29 -14.64
CA ASP A 300 -7.04 5.77 -16.01
C ASP A 300 -7.93 4.83 -16.82
N ASN A 301 -7.90 3.54 -16.50
CA ASN A 301 -8.71 2.52 -17.18
C ASN A 301 -10.08 2.25 -16.52
N ASP A 302 -10.39 2.88 -15.37
CA ASP A 302 -11.62 2.62 -14.62
C ASP A 302 -12.15 3.85 -13.87
N ASN A 303 -13.32 4.36 -14.27
CA ASN A 303 -13.92 5.56 -13.68
C ASN A 303 -14.33 5.40 -12.20
N SER A 304 -14.43 4.17 -11.68
CA SER A 304 -14.72 3.91 -10.26
C SER A 304 -13.45 3.76 -9.42
N ILE A 305 -12.27 3.98 -10.01
CA ILE A 305 -10.96 3.95 -9.36
C ILE A 305 -10.33 5.32 -9.52
N ASP A 306 -9.97 5.93 -8.39
CA ASP A 306 -9.26 7.21 -8.37
C ASP A 306 -7.87 7.04 -7.75
N TYR A 307 -6.96 7.97 -8.06
CA TYR A 307 -5.62 8.01 -7.50
C TYR A 307 -5.34 9.36 -6.85
N TYR A 308 -5.09 9.35 -5.55
CA TYR A 308 -4.62 10.52 -4.83
C TYR A 308 -3.07 10.56 -4.80
N PRO A 309 -2.42 11.61 -5.32
CA PRO A 309 -0.96 11.68 -5.42
C PRO A 309 -0.30 12.11 -4.10
N SER A 310 -0.20 11.21 -3.11
CA SER A 310 0.51 11.49 -1.85
C SER A 310 2.03 11.25 -1.89
N TYR A 311 2.54 10.63 -2.96
CA TYR A 311 3.97 10.36 -3.20
C TYR A 311 4.61 11.49 -3.99
#